data_AF-A0A9D2TC36-F1
#
_entry.id   AF-A0A9D2TC36-F1
#
_cell.length_a   1.000
_cell.length_b   1.000
_cell.length_c   1.000
_cell.angle_alpha   90.00
_cell.angle_beta   90.00
_cell.angle_gamma   90.00
#
_symmetry.space_group_name_H-M   'P 1'
#
loop_
_entity.id
_entity.type
_entity.pdbx_description
1 polymer ?
#
loop_
_entity_poly.entity_id
_entity_poly.type
_entity_poly.pdbx_seq_one_letter_code
_entity_poly.pdbx_strand_id
1 'polypeptide(L)'
;MKNTIKALSKQFFGAKYESARKSLLAAVILFIAVYAAEFRVEIAPFILYLTSTFFTAGIMWQLLTGRRHMETMLGMFMLPLDNRSFVFSYVLVLGAHTLITKTLLIWALFFAVASWSVWEIFIAIICGCMACVVTAAGYRMCRKGLAVLPILWAAGILSVILLVRQWAAVLLAAVVSMIAAVLYLAFADAYDFYSAGVAKKAVRHTGRTGNVITYLMRYLMANRTYLVNTVGLCGIACFLPLLFGEFQGLNLFPMGLAILCLNTPICTLLSCDPDLEQAIRMLPGQTGRFCRKYCLFIFAINSIVASIYLCSWQMVSGCLDFVHVGTLLIFAMQSAILSVILEWKHPIRGWKTESDLWHHPRKYLVPLIMLLVAALVGTWTLALWICAAVLLMECCVLLFVTRRG
;
A
#
# COMPACT_ATOMS: atom_id res chain seq x y z
N MET A 1 5.11 -32.19 12.01
CA MET A 1 4.08 -31.12 12.09
C MET A 1 4.00 -30.40 13.45
N LYS A 2 3.73 -31.05 14.59
CA LYS A 2 3.52 -30.32 15.88
C LYS A 2 4.75 -29.52 16.34
N ASN A 3 5.95 -30.07 16.16
CA ASN A 3 7.21 -29.40 16.55
C ASN A 3 7.57 -28.24 15.62
N THR A 4 7.33 -28.37 14.31
CA THR A 4 7.57 -27.30 13.32
C THR A 4 6.62 -26.12 13.52
N ILE A 5 5.32 -26.39 13.72
CA ILE A 5 4.32 -25.36 14.04
C ILE A 5 4.68 -24.64 15.34
N LYS A 6 5.07 -25.38 16.39
CA LYS A 6 5.46 -24.77 17.67
C LYS A 6 6.70 -23.87 17.53
N ALA A 7 7.72 -24.31 16.80
CA ALA A 7 8.93 -23.51 16.57
C ALA A 7 8.61 -22.22 15.80
N LEU A 8 7.91 -22.34 14.66
CA LEU A 8 7.49 -21.21 13.85
C LEU A 8 6.59 -20.24 14.63
N SER A 9 5.62 -20.76 15.39
CA SER A 9 4.69 -19.92 16.14
C SER A 9 5.39 -19.11 17.22
N LYS A 10 6.35 -19.69 17.96
CA LYS A 10 7.17 -18.94 18.92
C LYS A 10 8.05 -17.89 18.25
N GLN A 11 8.52 -18.18 17.04
CA GLN A 11 9.36 -17.25 16.29
C GLN A 11 8.56 -16.02 15.82
N PHE A 12 7.35 -16.22 15.29
CA PHE A 12 6.54 -15.11 14.77
C PHE A 12 5.76 -14.37 15.85
N PHE A 13 5.20 -15.07 16.84
CA PHE A 13 4.41 -14.45 17.90
C PHE A 13 5.23 -14.03 19.13
N GLY A 14 6.51 -14.41 19.17
CA GLY A 14 7.38 -14.26 20.34
C GLY A 14 7.33 -15.48 21.28
N ALA A 15 8.36 -15.66 22.10
CA ALA A 15 8.53 -16.87 22.94
C ALA A 15 7.33 -17.18 23.85
N LYS A 16 6.58 -16.14 24.25
CA LYS A 16 5.35 -16.22 25.06
C LYS A 16 4.09 -15.72 24.32
N TYR A 17 4.11 -15.71 22.98
CA TYR A 17 2.99 -15.22 22.15
C TYR A 17 2.60 -13.75 22.41
N GLU A 18 3.57 -12.93 22.83
CA GLU A 18 3.34 -11.53 23.21
C GLU A 18 2.73 -10.68 22.10
N SER A 19 3.14 -10.92 20.85
CA SER A 19 2.63 -10.17 19.70
C SER A 19 1.12 -10.39 19.48
N ALA A 20 0.66 -11.65 19.61
CA ALA A 20 -0.76 -11.98 19.53
C ALA A 20 -1.54 -11.31 20.67
N ARG A 21 -1.03 -11.41 21.90
CA ARG A 21 -1.67 -10.81 23.08
C ARG A 21 -1.79 -9.30 22.95
N LYS A 22 -0.71 -8.62 22.54
CA LYS A 22 -0.72 -7.15 22.34
C LYS A 22 -1.72 -6.74 21.27
N SER A 23 -1.79 -7.47 20.15
CA SER A 23 -2.74 -7.14 19.08
C SER A 23 -4.20 -7.42 19.48
N LEU A 24 -4.47 -8.51 20.20
CA LEU A 24 -5.80 -8.79 20.77
C LEU A 24 -6.24 -7.67 21.72
N LEU A 25 -5.36 -7.24 22.63
CA LEU A 25 -5.65 -6.12 23.53
C LEU A 25 -5.91 -4.83 22.75
N ALA A 26 -5.07 -4.53 21.75
CA ALA A 26 -5.26 -3.35 20.91
C ALA A 26 -6.58 -3.41 20.12
N ALA A 27 -6.98 -4.57 19.61
CA ALA A 27 -8.25 -4.76 18.91
C ALA A 27 -9.44 -4.52 19.82
N VAL A 28 -9.40 -5.03 21.06
CA VAL A 28 -10.46 -4.81 22.06
C VAL A 28 -10.55 -3.32 22.43
N ILE A 29 -9.41 -2.67 22.71
CA ILE A 29 -9.38 -1.23 23.03
C ILE A 29 -9.94 -0.41 21.86
N LEU A 30 -9.51 -0.71 20.63
CA LEU A 30 -9.99 -0.03 19.43
C LEU A 30 -11.49 -0.22 19.23
N PHE A 31 -11.99 -1.45 19.36
CA PHE A 31 -13.41 -1.75 19.23
C PHE A 31 -14.24 -0.95 20.24
N ILE A 32 -13.84 -0.98 21.52
CA ILE A 32 -14.56 -0.26 22.60
C ILE A 32 -14.51 1.25 22.35
N ALA A 33 -13.35 1.80 22.00
CA ALA A 33 -13.19 3.24 21.77
C ALA A 33 -14.06 3.74 20.61
N VAL A 34 -14.12 3.00 19.50
CA VAL A 34 -14.93 3.39 18.33
C VAL A 34 -16.42 3.15 18.60
N TYR A 35 -16.79 2.04 19.24
CA TYR A 35 -18.18 1.74 19.59
C TYR A 35 -18.75 2.79 20.57
N ALA A 36 -17.96 3.21 21.56
CA ALA A 36 -18.33 4.26 22.51
C ALA A 36 -18.44 5.65 21.87
N ALA A 37 -17.79 5.89 20.73
CA ALA A 37 -17.87 7.14 20.00
C ALA A 37 -19.15 7.25 19.15
N GLU A 38 -20.04 6.24 19.17
CA GLU A 38 -21.34 6.19 18.49
C GLU A 38 -21.32 6.45 16.96
N PHE A 39 -20.14 6.35 16.33
CA PHE A 39 -20.01 6.46 14.88
C PHE A 39 -20.62 5.23 14.20
N ARG A 40 -21.84 5.36 13.69
CA ARG A 40 -22.52 4.33 12.89
C ARG A 40 -22.50 4.71 11.42
N VAL A 41 -21.97 3.82 10.59
CA VAL A 41 -21.96 3.96 9.13
C VAL A 41 -22.57 2.71 8.52
N GLU A 42 -23.48 2.89 7.57
CA GLU A 42 -23.96 1.78 6.74
C GLU A 42 -22.88 1.41 5.73
N ILE A 43 -22.34 0.19 5.86
CA ILE A 43 -21.27 -0.32 5.01
C ILE A 43 -21.78 -1.55 4.30
N ALA A 44 -21.72 -1.57 2.96
CA ALA A 44 -22.11 -2.74 2.19
C ALA A 44 -21.19 -3.96 2.48
N PRO A 45 -21.74 -5.20 2.56
CA PRO A 45 -20.95 -6.39 2.92
C PRO A 45 -19.80 -6.73 1.98
N PHE A 46 -19.91 -6.40 0.70
CA PHE A 46 -18.81 -6.63 -0.24
C PHE A 46 -17.55 -5.83 0.12
N ILE A 47 -17.69 -4.67 0.80
CA ILE A 47 -16.57 -3.86 1.28
C ILE A 47 -15.81 -4.61 2.38
N LEU A 48 -16.53 -5.27 3.28
CA LEU A 48 -15.91 -6.10 4.33
C LEU A 48 -15.17 -7.29 3.71
N TYR A 49 -15.79 -7.99 2.75
CA TYR A 49 -15.15 -9.13 2.07
C TYR A 49 -13.91 -8.71 1.30
N LEU A 50 -13.99 -7.56 0.63
CA LEU A 50 -12.88 -7.05 -0.13
C LEU A 50 -11.73 -6.59 0.76
N THR A 51 -12.02 -5.79 1.78
CA THR A 51 -10.98 -5.31 2.71
C THR A 51 -10.32 -6.50 3.41
N SER A 52 -11.11 -7.49 3.85
CA SER A 52 -10.59 -8.74 4.39
C SER A 52 -9.66 -9.46 3.41
N THR A 53 -10.03 -9.56 2.13
CA THR A 53 -9.22 -10.26 1.12
C THR A 53 -7.96 -9.48 0.76
N PHE A 54 -8.09 -8.22 0.34
CA PHE A 54 -7.02 -7.41 -0.21
C PHE A 54 -5.99 -7.02 0.86
N PHE A 55 -6.46 -6.59 2.05
CA PHE A 55 -5.56 -6.19 3.13
C PHE A 55 -4.76 -7.40 3.64
N THR A 56 -5.43 -8.55 3.85
CA THR A 56 -4.76 -9.77 4.31
C THR A 56 -3.75 -10.26 3.28
N ALA A 57 -4.11 -10.26 1.99
CA ALA A 57 -3.19 -10.63 0.91
C ALA A 57 -1.97 -9.70 0.85
N GLY A 58 -2.18 -8.38 0.94
CA GLY A 58 -1.10 -7.40 0.93
C GLY A 58 -0.11 -7.59 2.07
N ILE A 59 -0.59 -7.81 3.29
CA ILE A 59 0.27 -8.04 4.47
C ILE A 59 0.98 -9.39 4.37
N MET A 60 0.28 -10.44 3.94
CA MET A 60 0.88 -11.75 3.74
C MET A 60 2.02 -11.68 2.70
N TRP A 61 1.82 -10.94 1.60
CA TRP A 61 2.85 -10.73 0.58
C TRP A 61 4.05 -9.95 1.12
N GLN A 62 3.81 -8.90 1.92
CA GLN A 62 4.87 -8.14 2.58
C GLN A 62 5.69 -9.00 3.53
N LEU A 63 5.06 -9.88 4.30
CA LEU A 63 5.76 -10.80 5.20
C LEU A 63 6.59 -11.83 4.43
N LEU A 64 6.05 -12.39 3.34
CA LEU A 64 6.76 -13.35 2.48
C LEU A 64 7.96 -12.72 1.75
N THR A 65 7.93 -11.41 1.49
CA THR A 65 9.02 -10.68 0.83
C THR A 65 10.01 -10.04 1.81
N GLY A 66 9.73 -10.05 3.12
CA GLY A 66 10.53 -9.38 4.14
C GLY A 66 11.88 -10.06 4.41
N ARG A 67 12.98 -9.30 4.29
CA ARG A 67 14.35 -9.82 4.51
C ARG A 67 14.62 -10.29 5.94
N ARG A 68 14.09 -9.59 6.94
CA ARG A 68 14.34 -9.89 8.37
C ARG A 68 13.84 -11.29 8.75
N HIS A 69 12.76 -11.74 8.12
CA HIS A 69 12.23 -13.08 8.33
C HIS A 69 13.05 -14.16 7.61
N MET A 70 13.58 -13.88 6.41
CA MET A 70 14.43 -14.82 5.66
C MET A 70 15.70 -15.21 6.41
N GLU A 71 16.34 -14.27 7.12
CA GLU A 71 17.52 -14.57 7.95
C GLU A 71 17.17 -15.54 9.08
N THR A 72 15.97 -15.43 9.63
CA THR A 72 15.50 -16.34 10.69
C THR A 72 15.04 -17.70 10.12
N MET A 73 14.57 -17.75 8.88
CA MET A 73 14.25 -19.01 8.16
C MET A 73 15.51 -19.81 7.83
N LEU A 74 16.63 -19.13 7.57
CA LEU A 74 17.90 -19.76 7.22
C LEU A 74 18.38 -20.73 8.30
N GLY A 75 18.23 -20.36 9.58
CA GLY A 75 18.56 -21.25 10.70
C GLY A 75 17.66 -22.50 10.79
N MET A 76 16.41 -22.43 10.31
CA MET A 76 15.51 -23.59 10.29
C MET A 76 15.74 -24.50 9.09
N PHE A 77 16.14 -23.94 7.94
CA PHE A 77 16.51 -24.72 6.75
C PHE A 77 17.80 -25.55 6.91
N MET A 78 18.56 -25.34 8.00
CA MET A 78 19.71 -26.16 8.36
C MET A 78 19.33 -27.50 9.02
N LEU A 79 18.05 -27.69 9.38
CA LEU A 79 17.55 -28.95 9.95
C LEU A 79 17.00 -29.86 8.84
N PRO A 80 17.03 -31.20 9.02
CA PRO A 80 16.35 -32.11 8.11
C PRO A 80 14.83 -31.88 8.19
N LEU A 81 14.25 -31.35 7.11
CA LEU A 81 12.85 -30.97 7.02
C LEU A 81 12.11 -31.82 5.98
N ASP A 82 10.90 -32.24 6.33
CA ASP A 82 9.93 -32.72 5.34
C ASP A 82 9.30 -31.51 4.64
N ASN A 83 9.56 -31.37 3.33
CA ASN A 83 9.20 -30.20 2.53
C ASN A 83 7.71 -29.86 2.62
N ARG A 84 6.82 -30.87 2.49
CA ARG A 84 5.37 -30.64 2.50
C ARG A 84 4.88 -30.20 3.87
N SER A 85 5.28 -30.92 4.91
CA SER A 85 4.90 -30.62 6.29
C SER A 85 5.38 -29.23 6.70
N PHE A 86 6.58 -28.83 6.25
CA PHE A 86 7.12 -27.50 6.51
C PHE A 86 6.34 -26.40 5.79
N VAL A 87 6.08 -26.53 4.47
CA VAL A 87 5.32 -25.51 3.71
C VAL A 87 3.94 -25.28 4.33
N PHE A 88 3.19 -26.33 4.66
CA PHE A 88 1.89 -26.17 5.29
C PHE A 88 1.98 -25.57 6.69
N SER A 89 2.93 -26.01 7.52
CA SER A 89 3.16 -25.42 8.84
C SER A 89 3.53 -23.94 8.74
N TYR A 90 4.33 -23.59 7.74
CA TYR A 90 4.80 -22.25 7.47
C TYR A 90 3.68 -21.33 7.03
N VAL A 91 2.93 -21.71 5.98
CA VAL A 91 1.79 -20.93 5.48
C VAL A 91 0.70 -20.78 6.56
N LEU A 92 0.44 -21.83 7.34
CA LEU A 92 -0.53 -21.78 8.44
C LEU A 92 -0.11 -20.80 9.54
N VAL A 93 1.13 -20.89 10.03
CA VAL A 93 1.60 -20.01 11.11
C VAL A 93 1.73 -18.57 10.63
N LEU A 94 2.25 -18.35 9.43
CA LEU A 94 2.36 -17.02 8.85
C LEU A 94 0.98 -16.40 8.62
N GLY A 95 0.02 -17.18 8.10
CA GLY A 95 -1.37 -16.75 7.94
C GLY A 95 -2.08 -16.48 9.27
N ALA A 96 -1.87 -17.31 10.29
CA ALA A 96 -2.39 -17.02 11.63
C ALA A 96 -1.78 -15.73 12.19
N HIS A 97 -0.49 -15.49 11.96
CA HIS A 97 0.20 -14.28 12.37
C HIS A 97 -0.35 -13.04 11.68
N THR A 98 -0.54 -13.06 10.35
CA THR A 98 -1.15 -11.95 9.61
C THR A 98 -2.55 -11.65 10.13
N LEU A 99 -3.36 -12.71 10.28
CA LEU A 99 -4.76 -12.57 10.65
C LEU A 99 -4.88 -11.91 12.03
N ILE A 100 -4.20 -12.46 13.03
CA ILE A 100 -4.28 -11.99 14.43
C ILE A 100 -3.63 -10.63 14.60
N THR A 101 -2.44 -10.41 14.03
CA THR A 101 -1.67 -9.21 14.39
C THR A 101 -2.09 -7.96 13.63
N LYS A 102 -2.66 -8.10 12.42
CA LYS A 102 -2.97 -6.97 11.54
C LYS A 102 -4.42 -6.94 11.10
N THR A 103 -4.95 -8.04 10.56
CA THR A 103 -6.30 -8.04 9.97
C THR A 103 -7.38 -7.92 11.03
N LEU A 104 -7.13 -8.48 12.22
CA LEU A 104 -8.01 -8.39 13.37
C LEU A 104 -8.31 -6.94 13.77
N LEU A 105 -7.31 -6.04 13.67
CA LEU A 105 -7.50 -4.62 13.98
C LEU A 105 -8.47 -3.96 13.00
N ILE A 106 -8.42 -4.36 11.72
CA ILE A 106 -9.36 -3.86 10.71
C ILE A 106 -10.76 -4.42 10.96
N TRP A 107 -10.87 -5.74 11.19
CA TRP A 107 -12.17 -6.34 11.52
C TRP A 107 -12.78 -5.71 12.77
N ALA A 108 -12.00 -5.46 13.82
CA ALA A 108 -12.46 -4.76 15.01
C ALA A 108 -13.03 -3.37 14.69
N LEU A 109 -12.42 -2.62 13.77
CA LEU A 109 -12.94 -1.32 13.34
C LEU A 109 -14.25 -1.46 12.57
N PHE A 110 -14.33 -2.38 11.59
CA PHE A 110 -15.56 -2.62 10.83
C PHE A 110 -16.71 -3.10 11.73
N PHE A 111 -16.44 -3.99 12.68
CA PHE A 111 -17.43 -4.52 13.60
C PHE A 111 -17.91 -3.50 14.64
N ALA A 112 -17.09 -2.47 14.93
CA ALA A 112 -17.49 -1.39 15.83
C ALA A 112 -18.39 -0.35 15.12
N VAL A 113 -18.14 -0.09 13.84
CA VAL A 113 -18.79 1.00 13.07
C VAL A 113 -20.13 0.58 12.45
N ALA A 114 -20.31 -0.72 12.15
CA ALA A 114 -21.53 -1.20 11.50
C ALA A 114 -22.07 -2.48 12.19
N SER A 115 -23.37 -2.71 12.08
CA SER A 115 -24.00 -3.95 12.53
C SER A 115 -23.90 -5.02 11.44
N TRP A 116 -23.34 -6.17 11.78
CA TRP A 116 -23.11 -7.27 10.85
C TRP A 116 -23.88 -8.52 11.26
N SER A 117 -24.37 -9.25 10.27
CA SER A 117 -24.90 -10.60 10.47
C SER A 117 -23.78 -11.61 10.75
N VAL A 118 -24.13 -12.70 11.45
CA VAL A 118 -23.19 -13.79 11.72
C VAL A 118 -22.60 -14.38 10.42
N TRP A 119 -23.41 -14.43 9.36
CA TRP A 119 -22.99 -14.93 8.05
C TRP A 119 -21.96 -14.03 7.38
N GLU A 120 -22.12 -12.70 7.43
CA GLU A 120 -21.16 -11.76 6.85
C GLU A 120 -19.81 -11.83 7.56
N ILE A 121 -19.82 -11.94 8.89
CA ILE A 121 -18.59 -12.13 9.69
C ILE A 121 -17.89 -13.43 9.27
N PHE A 122 -18.65 -14.52 9.14
CA PHE A 122 -18.11 -15.81 8.75
C PHE A 122 -17.45 -15.79 7.36
N ILE A 123 -18.11 -15.17 6.38
CA ILE A 123 -17.57 -15.03 5.02
C ILE A 123 -16.31 -14.15 5.02
N ALA A 124 -16.31 -13.05 5.78
CA ALA A 124 -15.13 -12.19 5.91
C ALA A 124 -13.93 -12.96 6.48
N ILE A 125 -14.14 -13.84 7.45
CA ILE A 125 -13.09 -14.70 8.01
C ILE A 125 -12.58 -15.69 6.95
N ILE A 126 -13.47 -16.34 6.21
CA ILE A 126 -13.09 -17.26 5.12
C ILE A 126 -12.29 -16.53 4.04
N CYS A 127 -12.70 -15.32 3.66
CA CYS A 127 -11.97 -14.46 2.73
C CYS A 127 -10.55 -14.16 3.21
N GLY A 128 -10.37 -13.83 4.49
CA GLY A 128 -9.04 -13.61 5.08
C GLY A 128 -8.17 -14.87 5.08
N CYS A 129 -8.74 -16.02 5.44
CA CYS A 129 -8.05 -17.31 5.37
C CYS A 129 -7.64 -17.67 3.94
N MET A 130 -8.57 -17.52 2.98
CA MET A 130 -8.30 -17.76 1.56
C MET A 130 -7.18 -16.86 1.06
N ALA A 131 -7.23 -15.56 1.40
CA ALA A 131 -6.20 -14.60 1.02
C ALA A 131 -4.81 -15.03 1.49
N CYS A 132 -4.66 -15.56 2.71
CA CYS A 132 -3.37 -16.06 3.20
C CYS A 132 -2.81 -17.19 2.32
N VAL A 133 -3.62 -18.20 2.02
CA VAL A 133 -3.17 -19.40 1.29
C VAL A 133 -2.94 -19.09 -0.19
N VAL A 134 -3.85 -18.34 -0.82
CA VAL A 134 -3.73 -17.91 -2.22
C VAL A 134 -2.51 -17.02 -2.41
N THR A 135 -2.23 -16.11 -1.47
CA THR A 135 -1.03 -15.25 -1.56
C THR A 135 0.26 -16.06 -1.47
N ALA A 136 0.32 -17.09 -0.61
CA ALA A 136 1.46 -17.99 -0.54
C ALA A 136 1.66 -18.81 -1.84
N ALA A 137 0.56 -19.30 -2.42
CA ALA A 137 0.58 -19.98 -3.72
C ALA A 137 1.04 -19.04 -4.85
N GLY A 138 0.50 -17.82 -4.88
CA GLY A 138 0.88 -16.80 -5.85
C GLY A 138 2.34 -16.35 -5.71
N TYR A 139 2.86 -16.28 -4.48
CA TYR A 139 4.27 -15.97 -4.24
C TYR A 139 5.17 -17.01 -4.91
N ARG A 140 4.84 -18.29 -4.73
CA ARG A 140 5.53 -19.40 -5.39
C ARG A 140 5.45 -19.30 -6.92
N MET A 141 4.28 -19.00 -7.48
CA MET A 141 4.11 -18.84 -8.93
C MET A 141 4.96 -17.70 -9.50
N CYS A 142 4.97 -16.54 -8.83
CA CYS A 142 5.82 -15.41 -9.22
C CYS A 142 7.31 -15.76 -9.19
N ARG A 143 7.75 -16.56 -8.20
CA ARG A 143 9.16 -16.99 -8.09
C ARG A 143 9.56 -17.95 -9.21
N LYS A 144 8.63 -18.74 -9.74
CA LYS A 144 8.85 -19.61 -10.91
C LYS A 144 8.75 -18.89 -12.26
N GLY A 145 8.64 -17.56 -12.26
CA GLY A 145 8.50 -16.75 -13.48
C GLY A 145 7.09 -16.70 -14.06
N LEU A 146 6.11 -17.32 -13.39
CA LEU A 146 4.71 -17.40 -13.83
C LEU A 146 3.87 -16.29 -13.20
N ALA A 147 4.36 -15.05 -13.18
CA ALA A 147 3.71 -13.93 -12.47
C ALA A 147 2.33 -13.55 -13.02
N VAL A 148 2.03 -13.90 -14.28
CA VAL A 148 0.73 -13.62 -14.91
C VAL A 148 -0.39 -14.44 -14.27
N LEU A 149 -0.13 -15.69 -13.88
CA LEU A 149 -1.14 -16.58 -13.28
C LEU A 149 -1.72 -16.05 -11.95
N PRO A 150 -0.93 -15.64 -10.95
CA PRO A 150 -1.48 -15.09 -9.71
C PRO A 150 -2.16 -13.73 -9.93
N ILE A 151 -1.75 -12.94 -10.93
CA ILE A 151 -2.44 -11.68 -11.27
C ILE A 151 -3.84 -11.97 -11.82
N LEU A 152 -3.96 -12.91 -12.76
CA LEU A 152 -5.25 -13.33 -13.30
C LEU A 152 -6.15 -13.95 -12.23
N TRP A 153 -5.58 -14.77 -11.34
CA TRP A 153 -6.32 -15.38 -10.25
C TRP A 153 -6.82 -14.33 -9.25
N ALA A 154 -5.97 -13.38 -8.87
CA ALA A 154 -6.38 -12.26 -8.02
C ALA A 154 -7.46 -11.40 -8.68
N ALA A 155 -7.34 -11.12 -9.98
CA ALA A 155 -8.35 -10.39 -10.75
C ALA A 155 -9.69 -11.15 -10.80
N GLY A 156 -9.67 -12.48 -10.92
CA GLY A 156 -10.87 -13.32 -10.88
C GLY A 156 -11.56 -13.33 -9.51
N ILE A 157 -10.80 -13.42 -8.41
CA ILE A 157 -11.37 -13.31 -7.05
C ILE A 157 -11.97 -11.91 -6.85
N LEU A 158 -11.25 -10.88 -7.29
CA LEU A 158 -11.68 -9.50 -7.17
C LEU A 158 -12.95 -9.21 -7.98
N SER A 159 -13.05 -9.74 -9.19
CA SER A 159 -14.24 -9.55 -10.05
C SER A 159 -15.48 -10.19 -9.44
N VAL A 160 -15.37 -11.38 -8.84
CA VAL A 160 -16.50 -12.02 -8.13
C VAL A 160 -16.97 -11.16 -6.95
N ILE A 161 -16.04 -10.65 -6.15
CA ILE A 161 -16.38 -9.81 -4.99
C ILE A 161 -17.05 -8.50 -5.43
N LEU A 162 -16.53 -7.83 -6.45
CA LEU A 162 -16.99 -6.50 -6.87
C LEU A 162 -18.25 -6.52 -7.74
N LEU A 163 -18.36 -7.48 -8.68
CA LEU A 163 -19.40 -7.50 -9.71
C LEU A 163 -20.60 -8.35 -9.29
N VAL A 164 -20.38 -9.53 -8.69
CA VAL A 164 -21.48 -10.46 -8.38
C VAL A 164 -22.22 -10.03 -7.12
N ARG A 165 -21.51 -9.43 -6.14
CA ARG A 165 -22.05 -8.87 -4.88
C ARG A 165 -22.97 -9.81 -4.08
N GLN A 166 -22.98 -11.11 -4.39
CA GLN A 166 -23.73 -12.13 -3.68
C GLN A 166 -22.82 -12.93 -2.74
N TRP A 167 -23.27 -13.08 -1.50
CA TRP A 167 -22.51 -13.76 -0.45
C TRP A 167 -22.17 -15.21 -0.80
N ALA A 168 -23.08 -15.94 -1.47
CA ALA A 168 -22.88 -17.33 -1.88
C ALA A 168 -21.79 -17.48 -2.95
N ALA A 169 -21.76 -16.56 -3.93
CA ALA A 169 -20.75 -16.56 -4.99
C ALA A 169 -19.36 -16.24 -4.43
N VAL A 170 -19.27 -15.27 -3.50
CA VAL A 170 -18.02 -14.91 -2.81
C VAL A 170 -17.51 -16.09 -1.99
N LEU A 171 -18.39 -16.75 -1.23
CA LEU A 171 -18.04 -17.92 -0.43
C LEU A 171 -17.54 -19.07 -1.32
N LEU A 172 -18.24 -19.37 -2.41
CA LEU A 172 -17.84 -20.42 -3.35
C LEU A 172 -16.48 -20.11 -3.98
N ALA A 173 -16.27 -18.89 -4.47
CA ALA A 173 -14.99 -18.48 -5.04
C ALA A 173 -13.84 -18.55 -4.03
N ALA A 174 -14.10 -18.20 -2.76
CA ALA A 174 -13.12 -18.29 -1.69
C ALA A 174 -12.76 -19.75 -1.37
N VAL A 175 -13.74 -20.64 -1.24
CA VAL A 175 -13.51 -22.07 -0.96
C VAL A 175 -12.78 -22.74 -2.12
N VAL A 176 -13.22 -22.53 -3.36
CA VAL A 176 -12.58 -23.08 -4.56
C VAL A 176 -11.13 -22.59 -4.67
N SER A 177 -10.89 -21.29 -4.44
CA SER A 177 -9.54 -20.74 -4.49
C SER A 177 -8.66 -21.28 -3.36
N MET A 178 -9.20 -21.47 -2.17
CA MET A 178 -8.48 -22.06 -1.05
C MET A 178 -8.07 -23.51 -1.35
N ILE A 179 -8.98 -24.33 -1.90
CA ILE A 179 -8.69 -25.71 -2.30
C ILE A 179 -7.62 -25.75 -3.38
N ALA A 180 -7.76 -24.94 -4.44
CA ALA A 180 -6.76 -24.86 -5.51
C ALA A 180 -5.38 -24.43 -4.99
N ALA A 181 -5.33 -23.48 -4.04
CA ALA A 181 -4.08 -23.04 -3.43
C ALA A 181 -3.43 -24.14 -2.57
N VAL A 182 -4.21 -24.87 -1.78
CA VAL A 182 -3.73 -26.01 -0.98
C VAL A 182 -3.18 -27.11 -1.87
N LEU A 183 -3.89 -27.47 -2.94
CA LEU A 183 -3.43 -28.48 -3.90
C LEU A 183 -2.13 -28.03 -4.59
N TYR A 184 -2.03 -26.77 -5.00
CA TYR A 184 -0.81 -26.24 -5.60
C TYR A 184 0.36 -26.24 -4.63
N LEU A 185 0.12 -25.88 -3.36
CA LEU A 185 1.14 -25.87 -2.29
C LEU A 185 1.55 -27.27 -1.85
N ALA A 186 0.72 -28.31 -2.04
CA ALA A 186 1.08 -29.69 -1.77
C ALA A 186 2.28 -30.17 -2.60
N PHE A 187 2.48 -29.57 -3.77
CA PHE A 187 3.63 -29.82 -4.65
C PHE A 187 4.78 -28.84 -4.43
N ALA A 188 4.78 -28.05 -3.34
CA ALA A 188 5.81 -27.06 -3.07
C ALA A 188 6.99 -27.61 -2.30
N ASP A 189 8.18 -27.15 -2.69
CA ASP A 189 9.39 -27.36 -1.92
C ASP A 189 9.59 -26.21 -0.94
N ALA A 190 10.12 -26.53 0.24
CA ALA A 190 10.35 -25.54 1.29
C ALA A 190 11.32 -24.43 0.83
N TYR A 191 12.25 -24.77 -0.06
CA TYR A 191 13.19 -23.83 -0.68
C TYR A 191 12.55 -22.86 -1.69
N ASP A 192 11.36 -23.14 -2.22
CA ASP A 192 10.65 -22.21 -3.12
C ASP A 192 10.32 -20.87 -2.41
N PHE A 193 10.20 -20.91 -1.08
CA PHE A 193 9.97 -19.75 -0.21
C PHE A 193 11.25 -19.06 0.26
N TYR A 194 12.41 -19.66 -0.01
CA TYR A 194 13.70 -19.06 0.29
C TYR A 194 14.18 -18.20 -0.89
N SER A 195 14.71 -17.01 -0.58
CA SER A 195 15.42 -16.21 -1.57
C SER A 195 16.83 -15.91 -1.06
N ALA A 196 17.85 -16.55 -1.63
CA ALA A 196 19.21 -16.08 -1.41
C ALA A 196 19.28 -14.64 -1.93
N GLY A 197 19.76 -13.71 -1.10
CA GLY A 197 19.92 -12.32 -1.49
C GLY A 197 20.72 -12.27 -2.78
N VAL A 198 20.08 -11.88 -3.88
CA VAL A 198 20.75 -11.76 -5.18
C VAL A 198 21.92 -10.81 -4.98
N ALA A 199 23.15 -11.32 -5.12
CA ALA A 199 24.34 -10.51 -5.09
C ALA A 199 24.13 -9.37 -6.10
N LYS A 200 24.13 -8.12 -5.62
CA LYS A 200 23.96 -6.96 -6.48
C LYS A 200 25.06 -7.05 -7.54
N LYS A 201 24.69 -7.27 -8.81
CA LYS A 201 25.66 -7.18 -9.91
C LYS A 201 26.29 -5.80 -9.84
N ALA A 202 27.61 -5.75 -9.66
CA ALA A 202 28.36 -4.51 -9.70
C ALA A 202 28.20 -3.92 -11.11
N VAL A 203 27.34 -2.92 -11.26
CA VAL A 203 27.14 -2.24 -12.53
C VAL A 203 28.29 -1.26 -12.71
N ARG A 204 29.18 -1.54 -13.67
CA ARG A 204 30.25 -0.65 -14.07
C ARG A 204 29.66 0.42 -15.01
N HIS A 205 29.86 1.69 -14.68
CA HIS A 205 29.33 2.80 -15.48
C HIS A 205 30.32 3.21 -16.58
N THR A 206 29.83 3.25 -17.82
CA THR A 206 30.50 3.84 -18.98
C THR A 206 29.71 5.07 -19.46
N GLY A 207 30.21 6.27 -19.13
CA GLY A 207 30.07 7.50 -19.95
C GLY A 207 28.76 8.32 -20.01
N ARG A 208 28.95 9.64 -19.78
CA ARG A 208 28.24 10.87 -20.22
C ARG A 208 26.93 11.35 -19.53
N THR A 209 26.99 12.64 -19.16
CA THR A 209 25.98 13.59 -18.61
C THR A 209 24.80 12.96 -17.86
N GLY A 210 24.93 12.84 -16.53
CA GLY A 210 23.85 12.36 -15.68
C GLY A 210 22.65 13.31 -15.66
N ASN A 211 21.47 12.80 -16.03
CA ASN A 211 20.20 13.50 -15.83
C ASN A 211 19.54 13.07 -14.51
N VAL A 212 19.15 14.05 -13.69
CA VAL A 212 18.46 13.81 -12.40
C VAL A 212 17.20 12.97 -12.56
N ILE A 213 16.41 13.18 -13.62
CA ILE A 213 15.19 12.40 -13.86
C ILE A 213 15.53 10.93 -14.13
N THR A 214 16.56 10.66 -14.94
CA THR A 214 17.02 9.29 -15.21
C THR A 214 17.57 8.63 -13.94
N TYR A 215 18.26 9.38 -13.10
CA TYR A 215 18.68 8.92 -11.77
C TYR A 215 17.47 8.55 -10.91
N LEU A 216 16.48 9.44 -10.78
CA LEU A 216 15.26 9.20 -10.00
C LEU A 216 14.45 8.00 -10.51
N MET A 217 14.28 7.87 -11.83
CA MET A 217 13.61 6.70 -12.43
C MET A 217 14.36 5.41 -12.16
N ARG A 218 15.69 5.43 -12.27
CA ARG A 218 16.52 4.26 -11.98
C ARG A 218 16.48 3.90 -10.50
N TYR A 219 16.53 4.90 -9.64
CA TYR A 219 16.43 4.75 -8.20
C TYR A 219 15.07 4.15 -7.81
N LEU A 220 13.97 4.62 -8.42
CA LEU A 220 12.64 4.06 -8.24
C LEU A 220 12.58 2.59 -8.69
N MET A 221 13.09 2.28 -9.88
CA MET A 221 13.08 0.90 -10.41
C MET A 221 13.98 -0.06 -9.62
N ALA A 222 15.08 0.44 -9.05
CA ALA A 222 15.98 -0.36 -8.23
C ALA A 222 15.38 -0.73 -6.87
N ASN A 223 14.55 0.17 -6.31
CA ASN A 223 13.92 -0.02 -5.00
C ASN A 223 12.55 -0.68 -5.15
N ARG A 224 12.52 -2.02 -5.06
CA ARG A 224 11.28 -2.82 -5.17
C ARG A 224 10.16 -2.34 -4.26
N THR A 225 10.48 -1.91 -3.04
CA THR A 225 9.46 -1.44 -2.09
C THR A 225 8.73 -0.19 -2.57
N TYR A 226 9.42 0.67 -3.33
CA TYR A 226 8.85 1.92 -3.82
C TYR A 226 7.90 1.66 -4.99
N LEU A 227 8.28 0.70 -5.85
CA LEU A 227 7.40 0.18 -6.90
C LEU A 227 6.15 -0.47 -6.30
N VAL A 228 6.31 -1.31 -5.28
CA VAL A 228 5.16 -1.96 -4.61
C VAL A 228 4.23 -0.92 -3.98
N ASN A 229 4.75 0.14 -3.36
CA ASN A 229 3.90 1.21 -2.83
C ASN A 229 3.14 1.96 -3.92
N THR A 230 3.81 2.26 -5.05
CA THR A 230 3.20 2.95 -6.19
C THR A 230 2.11 2.08 -6.84
N VAL A 231 2.37 0.78 -7.02
CA VAL A 231 1.37 -0.19 -7.51
C VAL A 231 0.22 -0.35 -6.51
N GLY A 232 0.51 -0.37 -5.21
CA GLY A 232 -0.51 -0.39 -4.16
C GLY A 232 -1.44 0.83 -4.22
N LEU A 233 -0.87 2.03 -4.45
CA LEU A 233 -1.64 3.25 -4.70
C LEU A 233 -2.48 3.18 -5.97
N CYS A 234 -1.97 2.60 -7.06
CA CYS A 234 -2.80 2.33 -8.25
C CYS A 234 -3.95 1.36 -7.94
N GLY A 235 -3.73 0.34 -7.11
CA GLY A 235 -4.80 -0.56 -6.65
C GLY A 235 -5.87 0.18 -5.83
N ILE A 236 -5.45 1.04 -4.91
CA ILE A 236 -6.36 1.92 -4.15
C ILE A 236 -7.12 2.84 -5.11
N ALA A 237 -6.45 3.44 -6.10
CA ALA A 237 -7.07 4.28 -7.12
C ALA A 237 -8.19 3.58 -7.90
N CYS A 238 -8.03 2.28 -8.20
CA CYS A 238 -9.10 1.52 -8.85
C CYS A 238 -10.27 1.18 -7.91
N PHE A 239 -10.01 1.08 -6.60
CA PHE A 239 -11.03 0.62 -5.64
C PHE A 239 -11.81 1.77 -4.99
N LEU A 240 -11.16 2.90 -4.78
CA LEU A 240 -11.72 4.02 -4.03
C LEU A 240 -13.03 4.58 -4.63
N PRO A 241 -13.22 4.66 -5.97
CA PRO A 241 -14.50 5.05 -6.54
C PRO A 241 -15.66 4.11 -6.19
N LEU A 242 -15.40 2.81 -6.02
CA LEU A 242 -16.41 1.83 -5.64
C LEU A 242 -16.86 2.00 -4.20
N LEU A 243 -15.96 2.46 -3.31
CA LEU A 243 -16.30 2.81 -1.92
C LEU A 243 -17.13 4.09 -1.85
N PHE A 244 -16.83 5.06 -2.69
CA PHE A 244 -17.46 6.38 -2.65
C PHE A 244 -18.79 6.45 -3.42
N GLY A 245 -19.03 5.55 -4.38
CA GLY A 245 -20.26 5.52 -5.16
C GLY A 245 -21.55 5.26 -4.36
N GLU A 246 -21.45 4.79 -3.11
CA GLU A 246 -22.62 4.56 -2.24
C GLU A 246 -23.04 5.80 -1.45
N PHE A 247 -22.18 6.81 -1.32
CA PHE A 247 -22.47 8.03 -0.56
C PHE A 247 -23.08 9.10 -1.48
N GLN A 248 -24.41 9.10 -1.59
CA GLN A 248 -25.13 10.13 -2.33
C GLN A 248 -25.09 11.48 -1.57
N GLY A 249 -24.54 12.53 -2.20
CA GLY A 249 -24.70 13.92 -1.74
C GLY A 249 -23.42 14.74 -1.49
N LEU A 250 -22.23 14.11 -1.42
CA LEU A 250 -20.94 14.81 -1.27
C LEU A 250 -20.02 14.53 -2.47
N ASN A 251 -19.35 15.56 -3.00
CA ASN A 251 -18.30 15.39 -4.00
C ASN A 251 -17.05 14.79 -3.34
N LEU A 252 -17.02 13.46 -3.23
CA LEU A 252 -15.91 12.69 -2.64
C LEU A 252 -14.70 12.56 -3.59
N PHE A 253 -14.84 12.99 -4.85
CA PHE A 253 -13.77 12.89 -5.85
C PHE A 253 -12.44 13.53 -5.40
N PRO A 254 -12.39 14.78 -4.87
CA PRO A 254 -11.16 15.41 -4.40
C PRO A 254 -10.54 14.68 -3.20
N MET A 255 -11.35 14.06 -2.33
CA MET A 255 -10.84 13.31 -1.18
C MET A 255 -10.07 12.09 -1.65
N GLY A 256 -10.53 11.44 -2.72
CA GLY A 256 -9.79 10.33 -3.31
C GLY A 256 -8.43 10.73 -3.86
N LEU A 257 -8.36 11.88 -4.53
CA LEU A 257 -7.09 12.44 -5.00
C LEU A 257 -6.13 12.76 -3.84
N ALA A 258 -6.66 13.31 -2.73
CA ALA A 258 -5.86 13.59 -1.53
C ALA A 258 -5.28 12.32 -0.88
N ILE A 259 -6.05 11.24 -0.80
CA ILE A 259 -5.59 9.95 -0.28
C ILE A 259 -4.49 9.38 -1.16
N LEU A 260 -4.62 9.50 -2.49
CA LEU A 260 -3.63 8.99 -3.44
C LEU A 260 -2.30 9.76 -3.42
N CYS A 261 -2.24 10.92 -2.74
CA CYS A 261 -1.00 11.65 -2.50
C CYS A 261 -0.10 10.98 -1.45
N LEU A 262 -0.53 9.90 -0.77
CA LEU A 262 0.25 9.12 0.19
C LEU A 262 1.40 8.30 -0.43
N ASN A 263 2.13 8.86 -1.40
CA ASN A 263 3.29 8.21 -2.01
C ASN A 263 4.55 8.41 -1.16
N THR A 264 4.53 7.82 0.04
CA THR A 264 5.55 7.98 1.08
C THR A 264 6.99 7.84 0.57
N PRO A 265 7.37 6.79 -0.19
CA PRO A 265 8.77 6.58 -0.56
C PRO A 265 9.30 7.60 -1.57
N ILE A 266 8.42 8.14 -2.40
CA ILE A 266 8.75 9.16 -3.38
C ILE A 266 8.78 10.56 -2.73
N CYS A 267 8.08 10.77 -1.61
CA CYS A 267 8.06 12.05 -0.88
C CYS A 267 9.13 12.15 0.24
N THR A 268 9.93 11.10 0.42
CA THR A 268 11.03 11.05 1.40
C THR A 268 12.37 10.69 0.76
N LEU A 269 12.51 10.84 -0.55
CA LEU A 269 13.68 10.37 -1.30
C LEU A 269 15.01 11.02 -0.87
N LEU A 270 15.03 12.34 -0.61
CA LEU A 270 16.20 13.02 -0.03
C LEU A 270 16.43 12.59 1.42
N SER A 271 15.34 12.39 2.18
CA SER A 271 15.45 11.93 3.57
C SER A 271 15.99 10.50 3.68
N CYS A 272 15.79 9.66 2.65
CA CYS A 272 16.30 8.29 2.56
C CYS A 272 17.81 8.21 2.29
N ASP A 273 18.41 9.26 1.74
CA ASP A 273 19.82 9.27 1.32
C ASP A 273 20.49 10.59 1.72
N PRO A 274 21.02 10.67 2.97
CA PRO A 274 21.68 11.87 3.47
C PRO A 274 22.91 12.27 2.64
N ASP A 275 23.61 11.30 2.04
CA ASP A 275 24.78 11.56 1.21
C ASP A 275 24.36 12.23 -0.11
N LEU A 276 23.25 11.77 -0.70
CA LEU A 276 22.63 12.43 -1.86
C LEU A 276 22.15 13.85 -1.49
N GLU A 277 21.49 14.03 -0.35
CA GLU A 277 21.07 15.36 0.13
C GLU A 277 22.28 16.28 0.29
N GLN A 278 23.36 15.81 0.92
CA GLN A 278 24.58 16.57 1.13
C GLN A 278 25.25 16.92 -0.20
N ALA A 279 25.34 15.97 -1.14
CA ALA A 279 25.87 16.21 -2.47
C ALA A 279 25.04 17.26 -3.24
N ILE A 280 23.71 17.21 -3.16
CA ILE A 280 22.83 18.20 -3.76
C ILE A 280 23.03 19.57 -3.10
N ARG A 281 23.20 19.60 -1.77
CA ARG A 281 23.43 20.84 -1.03
C ARG A 281 24.73 21.56 -1.37
N MET A 282 25.73 20.82 -1.86
CA MET A 282 27.01 21.36 -2.30
C MET A 282 26.98 21.90 -3.75
N LEU A 283 25.92 21.65 -4.52
CA LEU A 283 25.84 22.10 -5.92
C LEU A 283 25.42 23.58 -6.03
N PRO A 284 26.07 24.40 -6.89
CA PRO A 284 25.62 25.76 -7.18
C PRO A 284 24.26 25.73 -7.91
N GLY A 285 23.31 26.59 -7.52
CA GLY A 285 21.95 26.61 -8.10
C GLY A 285 21.10 25.36 -7.79
N GLN A 286 21.41 24.70 -6.68
CA GLN A 286 20.79 23.47 -6.16
C GLN A 286 19.26 23.50 -6.10
N THR A 287 18.70 24.57 -5.51
CA THR A 287 17.25 24.73 -5.31
C THR A 287 16.51 24.78 -6.64
N GLY A 288 17.09 25.45 -7.64
CA GLY A 288 16.43 25.62 -8.94
C GLY A 288 16.46 24.36 -9.80
N ARG A 289 17.65 23.75 -9.94
CA ARG A 289 17.86 22.64 -10.88
C ARG A 289 17.37 21.30 -10.36
N PHE A 290 17.51 21.02 -9.06
CA PHE A 290 17.06 19.76 -8.47
C PHE A 290 15.58 19.82 -8.09
N CYS A 291 15.14 20.79 -7.28
CA CYS A 291 13.76 20.82 -6.79
C CYS A 291 12.73 20.90 -7.91
N ARG A 292 13.03 21.60 -9.02
CA ARG A 292 12.14 21.64 -10.19
C ARG A 292 12.00 20.26 -10.86
N LYS A 293 13.12 19.58 -11.10
CA LYS A 293 13.10 18.24 -11.71
C LYS A 293 12.47 17.20 -10.79
N TYR A 294 12.69 17.34 -9.49
CA TYR A 294 12.09 16.49 -8.48
C TYR A 294 10.58 16.73 -8.36
N CYS A 295 10.14 17.99 -8.34
CA CYS A 295 8.71 18.34 -8.36
C CYS A 295 8.01 17.78 -9.60
N LEU A 296 8.63 17.94 -10.79
CA LEU A 296 8.08 17.40 -12.04
C LEU A 296 8.01 15.87 -12.01
N PHE A 297 8.99 15.22 -11.39
CA PHE A 297 8.99 13.77 -11.20
C PHE A 297 7.85 13.29 -10.29
N ILE A 298 7.66 13.92 -9.12
CA ILE A 298 6.53 13.60 -8.22
C ILE A 298 5.21 13.87 -8.92
N PHE A 299 5.07 15.02 -9.59
CA PHE A 299 3.88 15.39 -10.34
C PHE A 299 3.53 14.35 -11.41
N ALA A 300 4.52 13.89 -12.19
CA ALA A 300 4.30 12.88 -13.22
C ALA A 300 3.79 11.56 -12.63
N ILE A 301 4.38 11.09 -11.54
CA ILE A 301 3.95 9.84 -10.89
C ILE A 301 2.55 10.00 -10.28
N ASN A 302 2.30 11.08 -9.55
CA ASN A 302 0.99 11.35 -8.97
C ASN A 302 -0.08 11.50 -10.05
N SER A 303 0.25 12.12 -11.19
CA SER A 303 -0.66 12.24 -12.34
C SER A 303 -1.00 10.87 -12.95
N ILE A 304 -0.03 9.95 -13.05
CA ILE A 304 -0.30 8.58 -13.53
C ILE A 304 -1.29 7.87 -12.60
N VAL A 305 -1.02 7.90 -11.29
CA VAL A 305 -1.90 7.27 -10.28
C VAL A 305 -3.29 7.92 -10.29
N ALA A 306 -3.36 9.25 -10.38
CA ALA A 306 -4.61 9.98 -10.40
C ALA A 306 -5.40 9.76 -11.70
N SER A 307 -4.74 9.57 -12.85
CA SER A 307 -5.41 9.22 -14.10
C SER A 307 -6.08 7.85 -14.03
N ILE A 308 -5.44 6.88 -13.37
CA ILE A 308 -6.06 5.57 -13.09
C ILE A 308 -7.32 5.75 -12.23
N TYR A 309 -7.25 6.59 -11.20
CA TYR A 309 -8.40 6.94 -10.37
C TYR A 309 -9.52 7.60 -11.18
N LEU A 310 -9.19 8.56 -12.05
CA LEU A 310 -10.18 9.23 -12.91
C LEU A 310 -10.87 8.25 -13.85
N CYS A 311 -10.13 7.34 -14.49
CA CYS A 311 -10.72 6.30 -15.33
C CYS A 311 -11.65 5.38 -14.53
N SER A 312 -11.23 4.97 -13.33
CA SER A 312 -12.07 4.15 -12.45
C SER A 312 -13.32 4.91 -11.99
N TRP A 313 -13.19 6.19 -11.65
CA TRP A 313 -14.31 7.06 -11.29
C TRP A 313 -15.32 7.21 -12.43
N GLN A 314 -14.83 7.38 -13.65
CA GLN A 314 -15.66 7.45 -14.85
C GLN A 314 -16.46 6.16 -15.06
N MET A 315 -15.88 4.99 -14.82
CA MET A 315 -16.59 3.71 -14.97
C MET A 315 -17.72 3.54 -13.95
N VAL A 316 -17.58 4.09 -12.74
CA VAL A 316 -18.58 3.96 -11.67
C VAL A 316 -19.66 5.04 -11.75
N SER A 317 -19.26 6.29 -12.00
CA SER A 317 -20.17 7.44 -11.96
C SER A 317 -20.76 7.81 -13.32
N GLY A 318 -20.23 7.26 -14.43
CA GLY A 318 -20.70 7.49 -15.80
C GLY A 318 -20.43 8.89 -16.38
N CYS A 319 -20.06 9.87 -15.55
CA CYS A 319 -19.80 11.25 -15.97
C CYS A 319 -18.31 11.60 -15.88
N LEU A 320 -17.75 12.11 -16.97
CA LEU A 320 -16.46 12.77 -16.99
C LEU A 320 -16.69 14.25 -17.32
N ASP A 321 -16.40 15.11 -16.35
CA ASP A 321 -16.51 16.55 -16.51
C ASP A 321 -15.12 17.18 -16.51
N PHE A 322 -14.93 18.28 -17.25
CA PHE A 322 -13.67 19.02 -17.34
C PHE A 322 -13.16 19.47 -15.96
N VAL A 323 -14.09 19.71 -15.03
CA VAL A 323 -13.78 20.04 -13.63
C VAL A 323 -13.00 18.91 -12.93
N HIS A 324 -13.27 17.64 -13.25
CA HIS A 324 -12.56 16.49 -12.66
C HIS A 324 -11.12 16.43 -13.15
N VAL A 325 -10.89 16.68 -14.44
CA VAL A 325 -9.54 16.76 -15.02
C VAL A 325 -8.76 17.94 -14.42
N GLY A 326 -9.40 19.10 -14.30
CA GLY A 326 -8.80 20.27 -13.65
C GLY A 326 -8.43 19.99 -12.19
N THR A 327 -9.34 19.38 -11.44
CA THR A 327 -9.11 19.00 -10.02
C THR A 327 -7.95 18.02 -9.90
N LEU A 328 -7.87 17.02 -10.77
CA LEU A 328 -6.76 16.08 -10.81
C LEU A 328 -5.42 16.79 -10.97
N LEU A 329 -5.30 17.68 -11.96
CA LEU A 329 -4.05 18.38 -12.24
C LEU A 329 -3.65 19.31 -11.09
N ILE A 330 -4.61 20.03 -10.51
CA ILE A 330 -4.38 20.92 -9.36
C ILE A 330 -3.88 20.12 -8.16
N PHE A 331 -4.56 19.02 -7.79
CA PHE A 331 -4.17 18.19 -6.64
C PHE A 331 -2.82 17.50 -6.85
N ALA A 332 -2.56 16.97 -8.05
CA ALA A 332 -1.28 16.35 -8.37
C ALA A 332 -0.12 17.35 -8.29
N MET A 333 -0.32 18.58 -8.76
CA MET A 333 0.71 19.62 -8.74
C MET A 333 0.91 20.19 -7.33
N GLN A 334 -0.18 20.52 -6.62
CA GLN A 334 -0.10 21.07 -5.26
C GLN A 334 0.59 20.06 -4.32
N SER A 335 0.24 18.77 -4.42
CA SER A 335 0.86 17.73 -3.60
C SER A 335 2.35 17.56 -3.90
N ALA A 336 2.75 17.66 -5.18
CA ALA A 336 4.16 17.63 -5.57
C ALA A 336 4.93 18.82 -4.98
N ILE A 337 4.40 20.04 -5.10
CA ILE A 337 5.03 21.26 -4.56
C ILE A 337 5.19 21.15 -3.03
N LEU A 338 4.11 20.82 -2.31
CA LEU A 338 4.16 20.71 -0.85
C LEU A 338 5.14 19.63 -0.39
N SER A 339 5.18 18.47 -1.05
CA SER A 339 6.12 17.40 -0.72
C SER A 339 7.57 17.82 -0.90
N VAL A 340 7.89 18.50 -2.00
CA VAL A 340 9.25 19.02 -2.26
C VAL A 340 9.64 20.10 -1.25
N ILE A 341 8.74 21.05 -0.96
CA ILE A 341 9.01 22.11 0.04
C ILE A 341 9.22 21.52 1.43
N LEU A 342 8.36 20.58 1.82
CA LEU A 342 8.45 19.94 3.12
C LEU A 342 9.76 19.15 3.25
N GLU A 343 10.22 18.52 2.18
CA GLU A 343 11.45 17.74 2.19
C GLU A 343 12.70 18.61 2.16
N TRP A 344 12.65 19.72 1.43
CA TRP A 344 13.75 20.67 1.38
C TRP A 344 13.95 21.41 2.72
N LYS A 345 12.84 21.82 3.36
CA LYS A 345 12.87 22.57 4.63
C LYS A 345 13.04 21.67 5.85
N HIS A 346 12.35 20.53 5.88
CA HIS A 346 12.30 19.63 7.04
C HIS A 346 12.59 18.18 6.65
N PRO A 347 13.83 17.87 6.20
CA PRO A 347 14.23 16.50 5.94
C PRO A 347 14.22 15.67 7.23
N ILE A 348 13.86 14.39 7.15
CA ILE A 348 13.85 13.50 8.31
C ILE A 348 15.29 13.07 8.60
N ARG A 349 15.76 13.29 9.83
CA ARG A 349 17.14 13.02 10.25
C ARG A 349 17.19 11.99 11.39
N GLY A 350 18.33 11.32 11.54
CA GLY A 350 18.62 10.48 12.71
C GLY A 350 17.88 9.14 12.76
N TRP A 351 17.36 8.66 11.63
CA TRP A 351 16.76 7.34 11.53
C TRP A 351 17.84 6.25 11.44
N LYS A 352 17.62 5.11 12.09
CA LYS A 352 18.58 3.99 12.11
C LYS A 352 18.24 2.91 11.09
N THR A 353 16.98 2.82 10.70
CA THR A 353 16.48 1.88 9.69
C THR A 353 15.51 2.56 8.73
N GLU A 354 15.43 2.10 7.47
CA GLU A 354 14.44 2.60 6.49
C GLU A 354 12.99 2.48 6.99
N SER A 355 12.72 1.50 7.85
CA SER A 355 11.42 1.34 8.50
C SER A 355 11.05 2.52 9.39
N ASP A 356 12.02 3.10 10.11
CA ASP A 356 11.79 4.25 10.99
C ASP A 356 11.38 5.48 10.17
N LEU A 357 12.00 5.64 9.00
CA LEU A 357 11.68 6.70 8.06
C LEU A 357 10.25 6.56 7.54
N TRP A 358 9.81 5.33 7.25
CA TRP A 358 8.45 5.06 6.79
C TRP A 358 7.40 5.16 7.89
N HIS A 359 7.75 5.10 9.16
CA HIS A 359 6.80 5.29 10.26
C HIS A 359 6.78 6.72 10.80
N HIS A 360 7.65 7.59 10.30
CA HIS A 360 7.77 8.95 10.79
C HIS A 360 6.50 9.79 10.50
N PRO A 361 5.94 10.53 11.49
CA PRO A 361 4.66 11.22 11.35
C PRO A 361 4.64 12.28 10.25
N ARG A 362 5.79 12.89 9.93
CA ARG A 362 5.95 13.89 8.85
C ARG A 362 5.29 13.46 7.54
N LYS A 363 5.35 12.18 7.17
CA LYS A 363 4.85 11.70 5.89
C LYS A 363 3.34 11.92 5.68
N TYR A 364 2.58 12.05 6.78
CA TYR A 364 1.14 12.26 6.74
C TYR A 364 0.76 13.73 6.60
N LEU A 365 1.70 14.67 6.73
CA LEU A 365 1.41 16.10 6.75
C LEU A 365 0.85 16.60 5.42
N VAL A 366 1.49 16.28 4.29
CA VAL A 366 1.02 16.70 2.96
C VAL A 366 -0.35 16.07 2.63
N PRO A 367 -0.56 14.75 2.80
CA PRO A 367 -1.87 14.14 2.65
C PRO A 367 -2.95 14.75 3.54
N LEU A 368 -2.64 15.09 4.79
CA LEU A 368 -3.59 15.72 5.70
C LEU A 368 -4.04 17.11 5.20
N ILE A 369 -3.07 17.93 4.77
CA ILE A 369 -3.37 19.25 4.17
C ILE A 369 -4.23 19.07 2.91
N MET A 370 -3.87 18.12 2.05
CA MET A 370 -4.64 17.80 0.84
C MET A 370 -6.06 17.33 1.18
N LEU A 371 -6.23 16.55 2.24
CA LEU A 371 -7.54 16.04 2.66
C LEU A 371 -8.44 17.18 3.15
N LEU A 372 -7.89 18.15 3.90
CA LEU A 372 -8.61 19.35 4.32
C LEU A 372 -9.02 20.20 3.11
N VAL A 373 -8.10 20.41 2.17
CA VAL A 373 -8.39 21.12 0.91
C VAL A 373 -9.45 20.37 0.10
N ALA A 374 -9.36 19.03 0.04
CA ALA A 374 -10.36 18.19 -0.63
C ALA A 374 -11.74 18.28 0.01
N ALA A 375 -11.83 18.28 1.33
CA ALA A 375 -13.10 18.47 2.03
C ALA A 375 -13.71 19.84 1.70
N LEU A 376 -12.90 20.90 1.74
CA LEU A 376 -13.34 22.25 1.37
C LEU A 376 -13.82 22.32 -0.09
N VAL A 377 -13.04 21.80 -1.04
CA VAL A 377 -13.42 21.75 -2.48
C VAL A 377 -14.66 20.89 -2.71
N GLY A 378 -14.80 19.78 -1.98
CA GLY A 378 -15.97 18.90 -2.06
C GLY A 378 -17.26 19.57 -1.57
N THR A 379 -17.15 20.47 -0.60
CA THR A 379 -18.31 21.26 -0.10
C THR A 379 -18.58 22.52 -0.91
N TRP A 380 -17.53 23.18 -1.43
CA TRP A 380 -17.63 24.47 -2.10
C TRP A 380 -16.82 24.49 -3.38
N THR A 381 -17.48 24.34 -4.52
CA THR A 381 -16.84 24.24 -5.86
C THR A 381 -16.01 25.47 -6.22
N LEU A 382 -16.37 26.67 -5.73
CA LEU A 382 -15.58 27.90 -5.88
C LEU A 382 -14.20 27.82 -5.22
N ALA A 383 -14.04 27.00 -4.17
CA ALA A 383 -12.75 26.80 -3.52
C ALA A 383 -11.72 26.17 -4.48
N LEU A 384 -12.16 25.43 -5.50
CA LEU A 384 -11.25 24.88 -6.52
C LEU A 384 -10.52 25.99 -7.29
N TRP A 385 -11.23 27.07 -7.66
CA TRP A 385 -10.65 28.20 -8.38
C TRP A 385 -9.68 29.00 -7.52
N ILE A 386 -9.98 29.13 -6.21
CA ILE A 386 -9.07 29.72 -5.24
C ILE A 386 -7.79 28.87 -5.14
N CYS A 387 -7.91 27.55 -5.06
CA CYS A 387 -6.77 26.64 -5.04
C CYS A 387 -5.94 26.75 -6.33
N ALA A 388 -6.58 26.88 -7.49
CA ALA A 388 -5.90 27.10 -8.76
C ALA A 388 -5.10 28.42 -8.79
N ALA A 389 -5.66 29.50 -8.25
CA ALA A 389 -4.98 30.80 -8.16
C ALA A 389 -3.75 30.73 -7.22
N VAL A 390 -3.89 30.07 -6.07
CA VAL A 390 -2.77 29.85 -5.13
C VAL A 390 -1.67 29.01 -5.79
N LEU A 391 -2.04 27.91 -6.47
CA LEU A 391 -1.10 27.06 -7.20
C LEU A 391 -0.34 27.84 -8.28
N LEU A 392 -1.03 28.71 -9.04
CA LEU A 392 -0.38 29.54 -10.06
C LEU A 392 0.65 30.48 -9.45
N MET A 393 0.32 31.12 -8.32
CA MET A 393 1.27 31.96 -7.57
C MET A 393 2.48 31.15 -7.09
N GLU A 394 2.28 29.97 -6.52
CA GLU A 394 3.37 29.09 -6.09
C GLU A 394 4.26 28.64 -7.27
N CYS A 395 3.67 28.32 -8.41
CA CYS A 395 4.40 27.98 -9.64
C CYS A 395 5.25 29.16 -10.11
N CYS A 396 4.70 30.38 -10.13
CA CYS A 396 5.41 31.60 -10.49
C CYS A 396 6.58 31.87 -9.53
N VAL A 397 6.37 31.72 -8.22
CA VAL A 397 7.41 31.88 -7.19
C VAL A 397 8.52 30.84 -7.37
N LEU A 398 8.16 29.57 -7.57
CA LEU A 398 9.13 28.51 -7.84
C LEU A 398 9.96 28.83 -9.09
N LEU A 399 9.33 29.18 -10.21
CA LEU A 399 10.03 29.55 -11.44
C LEU A 399 10.95 30.76 -11.25
N PHE A 400 10.50 31.78 -10.52
CA PHE A 400 11.29 32.98 -10.25
C PHE A 400 12.51 32.71 -9.37
N VAL A 401 12.32 31.97 -8.26
CA VAL A 401 13.41 31.55 -7.36
C VAL A 401 14.40 30.65 -8.10
N THR A 402 13.92 29.77 -9.00
CA THR A 402 14.81 28.90 -9.80
C THR A 402 15.64 29.62 -10.86
N ARG A 403 15.30 30.86 -11.24
CA ARG A 403 16.06 31.66 -12.23
C ARG A 403 17.18 32.50 -11.61
N ARG A 404 17.17 32.75 -10.30
CA ARG A 404 18.12 33.64 -9.61
C ARG A 404 19.27 32.92 -8.88
N GLY A 405 19.26 31.59 -8.81
CA GLY A 405 20.32 30.77 -8.19
C GLY A 405 20.94 29.81 -9.19
#